data_AF-A0A0E0CI46-F1
#
_entry.id   AF-A0A0E0CI46-F1
#
_cell.length_a   1.000
_cell.length_b   1.000
_cell.length_c   1.000
_cell.angle_alpha   90.00
_cell.angle_beta   90.00
_cell.angle_gamma   90.00
#
_symmetry.space_group_name_H-M   'P 1'
#
loop_
_entity.id
_entity.type
_entity.pdbx_description
1 polymer ?
#
loop_
_entity_poly.entity_id
_entity_poly.type
_entity_poly.pdbx_seq_one_letter_code
_entity_poly.pdbx_strand_id
1 'polypeptide(L)'
;MQASSMEASNSSIALEISHVATPGLPVLLLGSSLALLAVFLVYFYAPFWSLRTVPGPPTRFPIGHLHLLAKNGPDVFRAIAKEYGPIFRFHMGRQPLVIVANAELCKEVGIKKFKDIRNRSTPPPNVGTLHQDALFLTR
;
A
#
# COMPACT_ATOMS: atom_id res chain seq x y z
N MET A 1 -60.63 25.69 8.29
CA MET A 1 -60.04 25.42 6.96
C MET A 1 -58.54 25.04 6.99
N GLN A 2 -57.86 25.01 8.14
CA GLN A 2 -56.39 24.81 8.22
C GLN A 2 -55.94 23.37 8.54
N ALA A 3 -56.87 22.46 8.89
CA ALA A 3 -56.55 21.08 9.25
C ALA A 3 -56.31 20.17 8.02
N SER A 4 -56.94 20.46 6.88
CA SER A 4 -56.85 19.63 5.67
C SER A 4 -55.52 19.80 4.90
N SER A 5 -54.85 20.96 5.03
CA SER A 5 -53.56 21.20 4.36
C SER A 5 -52.36 20.56 5.09
N MET A 6 -52.46 20.31 6.39
CA MET A 6 -51.39 19.65 7.15
C MET A 6 -51.36 18.13 6.94
N GLU A 7 -52.51 17.49 6.71
CA GLU A 7 -52.55 16.05 6.36
C GLU A 7 -51.92 15.76 4.99
N ALA A 8 -52.15 16.62 4.00
CA ALA A 8 -51.57 16.48 2.66
C ALA A 8 -50.03 16.65 2.64
N SER A 9 -49.50 17.50 3.53
CA SER A 9 -48.06 17.63 3.74
C SER A 9 -47.48 16.37 4.37
N ASN A 10 -48.18 15.79 5.36
CA ASN A 10 -47.71 14.59 6.07
C ASN A 10 -47.77 13.33 5.19
N SER A 11 -48.75 13.22 4.29
CA SER A 11 -48.83 12.12 3.32
C SER A 11 -47.77 12.23 2.22
N SER A 12 -47.41 13.45 1.80
CA SER A 12 -46.32 13.70 0.85
C SER A 12 -44.95 13.37 1.46
N ILE A 13 -44.73 13.73 2.73
CA ILE A 13 -43.54 13.36 3.49
C ILE A 13 -43.46 11.84 3.72
N ALA A 14 -44.60 11.18 3.97
CA ALA A 14 -44.64 9.73 4.13
C ALA A 14 -44.31 8.96 2.83
N LEU A 15 -44.69 9.49 1.66
CA LEU A 15 -44.34 8.91 0.35
C LEU A 15 -42.85 9.07 0.01
N GLU A 16 -42.24 10.21 0.32
CA GLU A 16 -40.79 10.43 0.22
C GLU A 16 -40.00 9.46 1.13
N ILE A 17 -40.48 9.24 2.36
CA ILE A 17 -39.85 8.30 3.32
C ILE A 17 -39.99 6.84 2.86
N SER A 18 -41.08 6.49 2.15
CA SER A 18 -41.30 5.13 1.63
C SER A 18 -40.29 4.74 0.54
N HIS A 19 -39.88 5.71 -0.28
CA HIS A 19 -38.84 5.53 -1.31
C HIS A 19 -37.43 5.49 -0.72
N VAL A 20 -37.25 6.02 0.50
CA VAL A 20 -36.03 5.94 1.31
C VAL A 20 -35.96 4.65 2.14
N ALA A 21 -37.11 4.07 2.51
CA ALA A 21 -37.20 2.97 3.49
C ALA A 21 -37.20 1.55 2.88
N THR A 22 -37.32 1.39 1.56
CA THR A 22 -37.05 0.11 0.89
C THR A 22 -35.88 0.29 -0.06
N PRO A 23 -34.66 -0.21 0.27
CA PRO A 23 -33.58 -0.14 -0.69
C PRO A 23 -33.94 -1.10 -1.82
N GLY A 24 -34.41 -0.56 -2.94
CA GLY A 24 -34.61 -1.36 -4.14
C GLY A 24 -33.33 -2.14 -4.45
N LEU A 25 -33.46 -3.35 -5.00
CA LEU A 25 -32.34 -4.12 -5.56
C LEU A 25 -31.26 -3.25 -6.25
N PRO A 26 -31.59 -2.24 -7.10
CA PRO A 26 -30.57 -1.38 -7.70
C PRO A 26 -29.78 -0.52 -6.70
N VAL A 27 -30.39 -0.06 -5.61
CA VAL A 27 -29.72 0.76 -4.57
C VAL A 27 -28.70 -0.07 -3.80
N LEU A 28 -29.04 -1.33 -3.48
CA LEU A 28 -28.12 -2.26 -2.82
C LEU A 28 -26.93 -2.63 -3.71
N LEU A 29 -27.17 -2.87 -5.00
CA LEU A 29 -26.11 -3.15 -5.97
C LEU A 29 -25.19 -1.95 -6.16
N LEU A 30 -25.74 -0.75 -6.27
CA LEU A 30 -24.95 0.48 -6.40
C LEU A 30 -24.10 0.72 -5.15
N GLY A 31 -24.68 0.58 -3.95
CA GLY A 31 -23.97 0.71 -2.69
C GLY A 31 -22.85 -0.34 -2.53
N SER A 32 -23.11 -1.59 -2.87
CA SER A 32 -22.10 -2.66 -2.87
C SER A 32 -20.97 -2.38 -3.86
N SER A 33 -21.29 -1.93 -5.08
CA SER A 33 -20.30 -1.59 -6.09
C SER A 33 -19.38 -0.44 -5.64
N LEU A 34 -19.95 0.59 -5.00
CA LEU A 34 -19.19 1.71 -4.47
C LEU A 34 -18.31 1.28 -3.29
N ALA A 35 -18.82 0.41 -2.42
CA ALA A 35 -18.04 -0.14 -1.31
C ALA A 35 -16.86 -0.99 -1.82
N LEU A 36 -17.09 -1.87 -2.81
CA LEU A 36 -16.02 -2.65 -3.43
C LEU A 36 -14.98 -1.76 -4.11
N LEU A 37 -15.41 -0.71 -4.82
CA LEU A 37 -14.51 0.25 -5.43
C LEU A 37 -13.70 1.01 -4.38
N ALA A 38 -14.33 1.44 -3.27
CA ALA A 38 -13.64 2.10 -2.17
C ALA A 38 -12.59 1.18 -1.53
N VAL A 39 -12.95 -0.08 -1.25
CA VAL A 39 -12.02 -1.10 -0.73
C VAL A 39 -10.88 -1.35 -1.72
N PHE A 40 -11.16 -1.43 -3.01
CA PHE A 40 -10.17 -1.59 -4.06
C PHE A 40 -9.20 -0.40 -4.10
N LEU A 41 -9.71 0.84 -4.06
CA LEU A 41 -8.89 2.04 -3.99
C LEU A 41 -8.04 2.03 -2.71
N VAL A 42 -8.62 1.79 -1.54
CA VAL A 42 -7.88 1.75 -0.28
C VAL A 42 -6.80 0.67 -0.33
N TYR A 43 -7.10 -0.53 -0.84
CA TYR A 43 -6.14 -1.61 -0.98
C TYR A 43 -4.92 -1.22 -1.84
N PHE A 44 -5.14 -0.47 -2.92
CA PHE A 44 -4.07 -0.01 -3.80
C PHE A 44 -3.33 1.25 -3.29
N TYR A 45 -4.02 2.18 -2.64
CA TYR A 45 -3.45 3.46 -2.19
C TYR A 45 -2.91 3.44 -0.75
N ALA A 46 -3.37 2.55 0.12
CA ALA A 46 -2.87 2.38 1.48
C ALA A 46 -1.33 2.18 1.56
N PRO A 47 -0.72 1.25 0.78
CA PRO A 47 0.73 1.07 0.80
C PRO A 47 1.49 2.31 0.31
N PHE A 48 0.90 3.11 -0.60
CA PHE A 48 1.51 4.35 -1.09
C PHE A 48 1.57 5.43 -0.01
N TRP A 49 0.53 5.53 0.82
CA TRP A 49 0.48 6.50 1.91
C TRP A 49 1.45 6.17 3.05
N SER A 50 1.67 4.89 3.35
CA SER A 50 2.53 4.48 4.47
C SER A 50 3.99 4.90 4.31
N LEU A 51 4.50 5.08 3.09
CA LEU A 51 5.90 5.48 2.84
C LEU A 51 6.06 6.95 2.42
N ARG A 52 5.02 7.80 2.60
CA ARG A 52 5.08 9.21 2.19
C ARG A 52 6.16 10.01 2.94
N THR A 53 6.52 9.58 4.15
CA THR A 53 7.56 10.21 4.99
C THR A 53 8.97 10.02 4.43
N VAL A 54 9.22 8.96 3.65
CA VAL A 54 10.54 8.68 3.10
C VAL A 54 10.75 9.52 1.84
N PRO A 55 11.88 10.23 1.70
CA PRO A 55 12.18 10.97 0.47
C PRO A 55 12.27 10.01 -0.71
N GLY A 56 11.77 10.43 -1.87
CA GLY A 56 11.90 9.64 -3.09
C GLY A 56 11.12 10.22 -4.25
N PRO A 57 11.43 9.75 -5.47
CA PRO A 57 10.85 10.31 -6.68
C PRO A 57 9.33 10.09 -6.77
N PRO A 58 8.60 11.03 -7.38
CA PRO A 58 7.17 10.89 -7.57
C PRO A 58 6.86 9.73 -8.53
N THR A 59 6.05 8.79 -8.08
CA THR A 59 5.70 7.59 -8.86
C THR A 59 4.49 7.78 -9.75
N ARG A 60 4.52 7.14 -10.92
CA ARG A 60 3.32 6.93 -11.74
C ARG A 60 2.65 5.62 -11.34
N PHE A 61 1.52 5.71 -10.65
CA PHE A 61 0.65 4.56 -10.41
C PHE A 61 0.00 4.12 -11.75
N PRO A 62 -0.10 2.83 -12.11
CA PRO A 62 0.14 1.61 -11.31
C PRO A 62 1.52 0.92 -11.48
N ILE A 63 2.36 1.35 -12.42
CA ILE A 63 3.66 0.68 -12.75
C ILE A 63 4.78 1.10 -11.78
N GLY A 64 4.66 2.25 -11.13
CA GLY A 64 5.65 2.80 -10.20
C GLY A 64 6.91 3.29 -10.93
N HIS A 65 8.08 2.83 -10.46
CA HIS A 65 9.39 3.11 -11.06
C HIS A 65 9.92 1.94 -11.91
N LEU A 66 9.09 0.91 -12.14
CA LEU A 66 9.55 -0.30 -12.82
C LEU A 66 9.95 -0.03 -14.28
N HIS A 67 9.33 0.95 -14.94
CA HIS A 67 9.71 1.35 -16.30
C HIS A 67 11.14 1.94 -16.35
N LEU A 68 11.53 2.71 -15.33
CA LEU A 68 12.88 3.27 -15.20
C LEU A 68 13.91 2.16 -14.99
N LEU A 69 13.56 1.15 -14.19
CA LEU A 69 14.39 -0.03 -13.98
C LEU A 69 14.52 -0.88 -15.25
N ALA A 70 13.43 -1.07 -16.00
CA ALA A 70 13.44 -1.85 -17.24
C ALA A 70 14.31 -1.19 -18.32
N LYS A 71 14.36 0.14 -18.38
CA LYS A 71 15.15 0.87 -19.37
C LYS A 71 16.63 1.04 -18.99
N ASN A 72 16.90 1.38 -17.72
CA ASN A 72 18.23 1.79 -17.27
C ASN A 72 18.91 0.72 -16.41
N GLY A 73 18.22 -0.37 -16.06
CA GLY A 73 18.75 -1.41 -15.20
C GLY A 73 19.10 -0.91 -13.78
N PRO A 74 20.05 -1.56 -13.09
CA PRO A 74 20.38 -1.26 -11.70
C PRO A 74 21.03 0.11 -11.49
N ASP A 75 21.56 0.75 -12.55
CA ASP A 75 22.18 2.07 -12.47
C ASP A 75 21.21 3.17 -12.03
N VAL A 76 19.91 2.94 -12.23
CA VAL A 76 18.87 3.88 -11.81
C VAL A 76 18.85 4.07 -10.30
N PHE A 77 19.19 3.03 -9.52
CA PHE A 77 19.28 3.15 -8.07
C PHE A 77 20.39 4.11 -7.65
N ARG A 78 21.52 4.10 -8.39
CA ARG A 78 22.65 4.99 -8.12
C ARG A 78 22.32 6.44 -8.48
N ALA A 79 21.59 6.65 -9.57
CA ALA A 79 21.09 7.97 -9.96
C ALA A 79 20.11 8.54 -8.91
N ILE A 80 19.13 7.74 -8.47
CA ILE A 80 18.16 8.14 -7.46
C ILE A 80 18.84 8.38 -6.10
N ALA A 81 19.81 7.53 -5.72
CA ALA A 81 20.59 7.72 -4.49
C ALA A 81 21.37 9.03 -4.46
N LYS A 82 21.87 9.48 -5.64
CA LYS A 82 22.59 10.75 -5.76
C LYS A 82 21.66 11.96 -5.60
N GLU A 83 20.40 11.84 -6.03
CA GLU A 83 19.42 12.93 -6.01
C GLU A 83 18.67 13.04 -4.67
N TYR A 84 18.20 11.91 -4.13
CA TYR A 84 17.36 11.88 -2.92
C TYR A 84 18.13 11.49 -1.65
N GLY A 85 19.37 11.02 -1.79
CA GLY A 85 20.23 10.65 -0.68
C GLY A 85 20.31 9.14 -0.39
N PRO A 86 20.96 8.76 0.71
CA PRO A 86 21.35 7.37 0.99
C PRO A 86 20.19 6.47 1.40
N ILE A 87 19.03 7.03 1.75
CA ILE A 87 17.78 6.31 2.03
C ILE A 87 16.70 6.91 1.15
N PHE A 88 16.10 6.11 0.28
CA PHE A 88 15.03 6.58 -0.59
C PHE A 88 13.95 5.55 -0.79
N ARG A 89 12.74 6.02 -1.12
CA ARG A 89 11.62 5.16 -1.49
C ARG A 89 11.71 4.77 -2.97
N PHE A 90 11.43 3.52 -3.27
CA PHE A 90 11.29 2.98 -4.61
C PHE A 90 9.98 2.19 -4.70
N HIS A 91 9.31 2.16 -5.85
CA HIS A 91 8.04 1.45 -5.99
C HIS A 91 8.13 0.46 -7.14
N MET A 92 7.98 -0.82 -6.83
CA MET A 92 7.84 -1.91 -7.79
C MET A 92 6.35 -2.24 -7.95
N GLY A 93 5.69 -1.54 -8.88
CA GLY A 93 4.24 -1.67 -9.07
C GLY A 93 3.47 -1.35 -7.78
N ARG A 94 2.83 -2.37 -7.21
CA ARG A 94 2.06 -2.27 -5.94
C ARG A 94 2.92 -2.37 -4.68
N GLN A 95 4.17 -2.83 -4.79
CA GLN A 95 5.05 -3.02 -3.63
C GLN A 95 5.92 -1.77 -3.41
N PRO A 96 5.68 -1.00 -2.34
CA PRO A 96 6.55 0.10 -1.97
C PRO A 96 7.78 -0.45 -1.24
N LEU A 97 8.96 0.05 -1.58
CA LEU A 97 10.26 -0.40 -1.09
C LEU A 97 11.02 0.78 -0.52
N VAL A 98 11.79 0.55 0.55
CA VAL A 98 12.79 1.50 1.05
C VAL A 98 14.15 0.91 0.75
N ILE A 99 14.96 1.63 -0.01
CA ILE A 99 16.30 1.20 -0.40
C ILE A 99 17.33 2.02 0.37
N VAL A 100 18.32 1.33 0.90
CA VAL A 100 19.48 1.92 1.59
C VAL A 100 20.69 1.74 0.67
N ALA A 101 21.29 2.85 0.22
CA ALA A 101 22.38 2.87 -0.74
C ALA A 101 23.75 3.18 -0.12
N ASN A 102 23.84 3.34 1.20
CA ASN A 102 25.08 3.63 1.92
C ASN A 102 25.55 2.40 2.73
N ALA A 103 26.84 2.08 2.64
CA ALA A 103 27.42 0.90 3.28
C ALA A 103 27.34 0.92 4.82
N GLU A 104 27.55 2.08 5.45
CA GLU A 104 27.49 2.22 6.91
C GLU A 104 26.05 2.02 7.41
N LEU A 105 25.08 2.61 6.70
CA LEU A 105 23.66 2.43 7.01
C LEU A 105 23.21 0.98 6.76
N CYS A 106 23.70 0.33 5.71
CA CYS A 106 23.45 -1.09 5.47
C CYS A 106 23.95 -1.96 6.62
N LYS A 107 25.13 -1.64 7.19
CA LYS A 107 25.66 -2.34 8.37
C LYS A 107 24.79 -2.09 9.61
N GLU A 108 24.32 -0.87 9.80
CA GLU A 108 23.45 -0.54 10.93
C GLU A 108 22.09 -1.23 10.83
N VAL A 109 21.41 -1.10 9.69
CA VAL A 109 20.08 -1.68 9.46
C VAL A 109 20.15 -3.20 9.39
N GLY A 110 21.13 -3.73 8.66
CA GLY A 110 21.26 -5.17 8.38
C GLY A 110 21.90 -5.99 9.50
N ILE A 111 22.74 -5.40 10.34
CA ILE A 111 23.41 -6.12 11.45
C ILE A 111 22.88 -5.67 12.80
N LYS A 112 22.96 -4.36 13.11
CA LYS A 112 22.62 -3.85 14.46
C LYS A 112 21.12 -3.88 14.72
N LYS A 113 20.31 -3.53 13.71
CA LYS A 113 18.85 -3.39 13.80
C LYS A 113 18.08 -4.56 13.19
N PHE A 114 18.78 -5.64 12.85
CA PHE A 114 18.18 -6.82 12.22
C PHE A 114 17.02 -7.44 13.03
N LYS A 115 17.10 -7.37 14.37
CA LYS A 115 16.07 -7.90 15.27
C LYS A 115 14.81 -7.02 15.35
N ASP A 116 14.96 -5.72 15.12
CA ASP A 116 13.86 -4.75 15.20
C ASP A 116 12.96 -4.85 13.95
N ILE A 117 13.52 -5.29 12.82
CA ILE A 117 12.81 -5.46 11.54
C ILE A 117 12.16 -6.85 11.49
N ARG A 118 10.92 -6.92 11.99
CA ARG A 118 10.13 -8.16 12.04
C ARG A 118 9.56 -8.57 10.68
N ASN A 119 9.28 -7.60 9.80
CA ASN A 119 8.68 -7.84 8.50
C ASN A 119 9.77 -8.18 7.47
N ARG A 120 10.03 -9.47 7.26
CA ARG A 120 11.00 -9.96 6.28
C ARG A 120 10.44 -11.13 5.50
N SER A 121 10.78 -11.19 4.22
CA SER A 121 10.38 -12.29 3.32
C SER A 121 11.13 -13.59 3.59
N THR A 122 12.29 -13.52 4.24
CA THR A 122 13.11 -14.69 4.58
C THR A 122 13.08 -14.95 6.08
N PRO A 123 12.87 -16.20 6.54
CA PRO A 123 13.03 -16.54 7.94
C PRO A 123 14.47 -16.26 8.39
N PRO A 124 14.71 -16.00 9.70
CA PRO A 124 16.08 -15.87 10.17
C PRO A 124 16.82 -17.17 9.85
N PRO A 125 18.10 -17.12 9.48
CA PRO A 125 18.89 -18.34 9.41
C PRO A 125 18.81 -19.03 10.77
N ASN A 126 18.19 -20.21 10.82
CA ASN A 126 18.12 -21.00 12.02
C ASN A 126 19.54 -21.49 12.33
N VAL A 127 20.13 -20.93 13.38
CA VAL A 127 21.51 -21.19 13.82
C VAL A 127 21.76 -22.66 14.21
N GLY A 128 20.72 -23.52 14.21
CA GLY A 128 20.81 -24.90 14.65
C GLY A 128 21.25 -25.94 13.62
N THR A 129 21.17 -25.70 12.30
CA THR A 129 21.42 -26.78 11.30
C THR A 129 22.38 -26.41 10.17
N LEU A 130 22.55 -25.13 9.85
CA LEU A 130 23.40 -24.67 8.73
C LEU A 130 24.92 -24.85 8.96
N HIS A 131 25.37 -24.93 10.21
CA HIS A 131 26.79 -25.11 10.55
C HIS A 131 27.31 -26.49 10.14
N GLN A 132 26.46 -27.52 10.15
CA GLN A 132 26.90 -28.87 9.78
C GLN A 132 27.04 -29.01 8.26
N ASP A 133 26.06 -28.54 7.49
CA ASP A 133 26.05 -28.73 6.02
C ASP A 133 27.14 -27.93 5.30
N ALA A 134 27.51 -26.75 5.83
CA ALA A 134 28.59 -25.93 5.28
C ALA A 134 30.00 -26.50 5.57
N LEU A 135 30.16 -27.26 6.66
CA LEU A 135 31.44 -27.86 7.07
C LEU A 135 31.85 -29.07 6.22
N PHE A 136 30.90 -29.70 5.53
CA PHE A 136 31.16 -30.86 4.66
C PHE A 136 31.48 -30.49 3.20
N LEU A 137 31.40 -29.20 2.82
CA LEU A 137 31.69 -28.72 1.47
C LEU A 137 33.17 -28.40 1.22
N THR A 138 34.05 -28.55 2.22
CA THR A 138 35.50 -28.28 2.11
C THR A 138 36.37 -29.53 2.28
N ARG A 139 35.87 -30.73 1.96
CA ARG A 139 36.71 -31.94 1.88
C ARG A 139 36.96 -32.37 0.44
#